data_AF-A0A965UJ05-F1
#
_entry.id   AF-A0A965UJ05-F1
#
_cell.length_a   1.000
_cell.length_b   1.000
_cell.length_c   1.000
_cell.angle_alpha   90.00
_cell.angle_beta   90.00
_cell.angle_gamma   90.00
#
_symmetry.space_group_name_H-M   'P 1'
#
loop_
_entity.id
_entity.type
_entity.pdbx_description
1 polymer ?
#
loop_
_entity_poly.entity_id
_entity_poly.type
_entity_poly.pdbx_seq_one_letter_code
_entity_poly.pdbx_strand_id
1 'polypeptide(L)' 'MDSRGYSSRIVKANLEASTESPGVVLGRMCISKEIPVTDTAEFFGVSRMTIYKWFTGEWMPRKQQAEKIAEVLKKAGFRV' A
#
# COMPACT_ATOMS: atom_id res chain seq x y z
N MET A 1 -12.97 18.23 -0.19
CA MET A 1 -12.61 16.94 -0.82
C MET A 1 -11.26 17.18 -1.46
N ASP A 2 -10.19 16.78 -0.79
CA ASP A 2 -8.84 17.23 -1.13
C ASP A 2 -8.22 16.21 -2.10
N SER A 3 -8.30 16.51 -3.39
CA SER A 3 -7.90 15.67 -4.52
C SER A 3 -6.37 15.57 -4.69
N ARG A 4 -5.60 15.61 -3.60
CA ARG A 4 -4.14 15.71 -3.61
C ARG A 4 -3.49 14.35 -3.33
N GLY A 5 -3.76 13.36 -4.18
CA GLY A 5 -3.07 12.06 -4.20
C GLY A 5 -2.65 11.54 -2.81
N TYR A 6 -1.40 11.09 -2.70
CA TYR A 6 -0.77 10.80 -1.41
C TYR A 6 -0.04 12.03 -0.90
N SER A 7 -0.14 12.32 0.40
CA SER A 7 0.65 13.41 0.99
C SER A 7 2.14 13.12 0.87
N SER A 8 2.97 14.17 0.72
CA SER A 8 4.42 14.03 0.63
C SER A 8 5.02 13.26 1.81
N ARG A 9 4.40 13.35 2.99
CA ARG A 9 4.79 12.58 4.18
C ARG A 9 4.59 11.07 3.99
N ILE A 10 3.47 10.64 3.42
CA ILE A 10 3.21 9.21 3.14
C ILE A 10 4.15 8.70 2.05
N VAL A 11 4.34 9.47 0.99
CA VAL A 11 5.27 9.11 -0.10
C VAL A 11 6.68 8.92 0.44
N LYS A 12 7.18 9.89 1.21
CA LYS A 12 8.51 9.81 1.83
C LYS A 12 8.62 8.60 2.78
N ALA A 13 7.65 8.42 3.67
CA ALA A 13 7.67 7.30 4.62
C ALA A 13 7.65 5.92 3.92
N ASN A 14 6.92 5.78 2.81
CA ASN A 14 6.91 4.54 2.03
C ASN A 14 8.24 4.30 1.28
N LEU A 15 8.86 5.37 0.74
CA LEU A 15 10.18 5.29 0.09
C LEU A 15 11.28 4.84 1.07
N GLU A 16 11.22 5.32 2.31
CA GLU A 16 12.18 4.99 3.38
C GLU A 16 11.90 3.62 4.03
N ALA A 17 10.68 3.11 3.94
CA ALA A 17 10.30 1.82 4.53
C ALA A 17 10.87 0.62 3.76
N SER A 18 11.15 -0.47 4.49
CA SER A 18 11.71 -1.72 3.95
C SER A 18 10.75 -2.40 2.98
N THR A 19 11.26 -2.75 1.80
CA THR A 19 10.54 -3.52 0.76
C THR A 19 10.33 -4.99 1.12
N GLU A 20 10.86 -5.46 2.25
CA GLU A 20 10.55 -6.80 2.77
C GLU A 20 9.11 -6.90 3.28
N SER A 21 8.48 -5.78 3.63
CA SER A 21 7.05 -5.75 3.95
C SER A 21 6.21 -5.73 2.66
N PRO A 22 5.32 -6.72 2.44
CA PRO A 22 4.42 -6.70 1.28
C PRO A 22 3.50 -5.46 1.29
N GLY A 23 3.17 -4.95 2.47
CA GLY A 23 2.40 -3.71 2.63
C GLY A 23 3.12 -2.47 2.08
N VAL A 24 4.45 -2.41 2.23
CA VAL A 24 5.27 -1.31 1.70
C VAL A 24 5.33 -1.39 0.19
N VAL A 25 5.50 -2.60 -0.36
CA VAL A 25 5.52 -2.82 -1.82
C VAL A 25 4.16 -2.48 -2.45
N LEU A 26 3.06 -2.88 -1.81
CA LEU A 26 1.71 -2.46 -2.21
C LEU A 26 1.62 -0.92 -2.23
N GLY A 27 2.11 -0.26 -1.18
CA GLY A 27 2.13 1.19 -1.10
C GLY A 27 2.87 1.85 -2.26
N ARG A 28 4.05 1.34 -2.61
CA ARG A 28 4.83 1.84 -3.76
C ARG A 28 4.04 1.74 -5.06
N MET A 29 3.37 0.62 -5.29
CA MET A 29 2.53 0.42 -6.46
C MET A 29 1.35 1.39 -6.49
N CYS A 30 0.60 1.50 -5.39
CA CYS A 30 -0.57 2.37 -5.33
C CYS A 30 -0.19 3.84 -5.50
N ILE A 31 0.90 4.29 -4.88
CA ILE A 31 1.43 5.65 -5.05
C ILE A 31 1.84 5.89 -6.51
N SER A 32 2.61 4.98 -7.11
CA SER A 32 3.09 5.13 -8.49
C SER A 32 1.98 5.11 -9.54
N LYS A 33 0.86 4.44 -9.26
CA LYS A 33 -0.29 4.35 -10.15
C LYS A 33 -1.43 5.29 -9.76
N GLU A 34 -1.21 6.17 -8.78
CA GLU A 34 -2.20 7.10 -8.23
C GLU A 34 -3.52 6.43 -7.81
N ILE A 35 -3.44 5.19 -7.34
CA ILE A 35 -4.61 4.43 -6.87
C ILE A 35 -5.06 5.02 -5.53
N PRO A 36 -6.34 5.38 -5.36
CA PRO A 36 -6.82 5.91 -4.08
C PRO A 36 -6.68 4.90 -2.93
N VAL A 37 -6.32 5.42 -1.75
CA VAL A 37 -6.28 4.61 -0.52
C VAL A 37 -7.66 4.06 -0.14
N THR A 38 -8.74 4.76 -0.52
CA THR A 38 -10.14 4.33 -0.32
C THR A 38 -10.40 3.02 -1.03
N ASP A 39 -10.08 2.95 -2.31
CA ASP A 39 -10.34 1.80 -3.17
C ASP A 39 -9.50 0.61 -2.71
N THR A 40 -8.26 0.89 -2.29
CA THR A 40 -7.39 -0.12 -1.69
C THR A 40 -7.98 -0.66 -0.39
N ALA A 41 -8.45 0.22 0.50
CA ALA A 41 -9.05 -0.18 1.78
C ALA A 41 -10.33 -1.01 1.59
N GLU A 42 -11.20 -0.60 0.67
CA GLU A 42 -12.42 -1.32 0.31
C GLU A 42 -12.10 -2.70 -0.29
N PHE A 43 -11.14 -2.78 -1.21
CA PHE A 43 -10.71 -4.04 -1.82
C PHE A 43 -10.17 -5.05 -0.79
N PHE A 44 -9.46 -4.58 0.23
CA PHE A 44 -8.92 -5.44 1.29
C PHE A 44 -9.89 -5.64 2.48
N GLY A 45 -11.02 -4.92 2.51
CA GLY A 45 -11.99 -4.98 3.60
C GLY A 45 -11.45 -4.46 4.93
N VAL A 46 -10.56 -3.45 4.89
CA VAL A 46 -9.89 -2.89 6.07
C VAL A 46 -10.06 -1.37 6.12
N SER A 47 -9.64 -0.75 7.22
CA SER A 47 -9.67 0.72 7.31
C SER A 47 -8.57 1.37 6.46
N ARG A 48 -8.79 2.63 6.03
CA ARG A 48 -7.74 3.45 5.39
C ARG A 48 -6.49 3.58 6.25
N MET A 49 -6.66 3.67 7.58
CA MET A 49 -5.54 3.73 8.53
C MET A 49 -4.69 2.46 8.47
N THR A 50 -5.32 1.29 8.39
CA THR A 50 -4.62 0.01 8.22
C THR A 50 -3.77 0.01 6.94
N ILE A 51 -4.32 0.49 5.82
CA ILE A 51 -3.57 0.60 4.57
C ILE A 51 -2.38 1.56 4.71
N TYR A 52 -2.57 2.73 5.31
CA TYR A 52 -1.45 3.66 5.54
C TYR A 52 -0.37 3.05 6.43
N LYS A 53 -0.73 2.34 7.50
CA LYS A 53 0.23 1.67 8.39
C LYS A 53 0.99 0.55 7.67
N TRP A 54 0.35 -0.14 6.73
CA TRP A 54 1.02 -1.11 5.85
C TRP A 54 1.97 -0.41 4.88
N PHE A 55 1.54 0.67 4.24
CA PHE A 55 2.33 1.41 3.27
C PHE A 55 3.62 1.97 3.88
N THR A 56 3.57 2.43 5.13
CA THR A 56 4.75 2.97 5.81
C THR A 56 5.54 1.91 6.58
N GLY A 57 5.19 0.62 6.43
CA GLY A 57 5.88 -0.48 7.10
C GLY A 57 5.72 -0.51 8.62
N GLU A 58 4.83 0.32 9.18
CA GLU A 58 4.60 0.35 10.62
C GLU A 58 3.93 -0.95 11.09
N TRP A 59 2.98 -1.46 10.29
CA TRP A 59 2.30 -2.72 10.55
C TRP A 59 2.55 -3.72 9.44
N MET A 60 2.79 -4.97 9.82
CA MET A 60 2.88 -6.09 8.90
C MET A 60 1.48 -6.62 8.55
N PRO A 61 1.12 -6.78 7.26
CA PRO A 61 -0.11 -7.47 6.89
C PRO A 61 -0.13 -8.90 7.43
N ARG A 62 -1.30 -9.38 7.88
CA ARG A 62 -1.47 -10.78 8.28
C ARG A 62 -1.32 -11.70 7.05
N LYS A 63 -0.99 -12.98 7.28
CA LYS A 63 -0.74 -13.98 6.22
C LYS A 63 -1.73 -13.92 5.05
N GLN A 64 -3.05 -13.99 5.31
CA GLN A 64 -4.08 -13.93 4.26
C GLN A 64 -4.01 -12.63 3.43
N GLN A 65 -3.72 -11.49 4.07
CA GLN A 65 -3.60 -10.21 3.38
C GLN A 65 -2.28 -10.12 2.61
N ALA A 66 -1.19 -10.63 3.17
CA ALA A 66 0.09 -10.72 2.48
C ALA A 66 0.01 -11.57 1.19
N GLU A 67 -0.70 -12.70 1.24
CA GLU A 67 -0.97 -13.56 0.08
C GLU A 67 -1.80 -12.81 -0.98
N LYS A 68 -2.90 -12.16 -0.57
CA LYS A 68 -3.73 -11.35 -1.49
C LYS A 68 -2.94 -10.19 -2.11
N ILE A 69 -2.05 -9.54 -1.34
CA ILE A 69 -1.15 -8.51 -1.84
C ILE A 69 -0.20 -9.07 -2.89
N ALA A 70 0.42 -10.21 -2.63
CA ALA A 70 1.33 -10.86 -3.59
C ALA A 70 0.63 -11.18 -4.90
N GLU A 71 -0.62 -11.65 -4.85
CA GLU A 71 -1.43 -11.87 -6.06
C GLU A 71 -1.71 -10.58 -6.84
N VAL A 72 -2.08 -9.50 -6.15
CA VAL A 72 -2.31 -8.18 -6.76
C VAL A 72 -1.04 -7.69 -7.46
N LEU A 73 0.10 -7.74 -6.78
CA LEU A 73 1.39 -7.30 -7.34
C LEU A 73 1.78 -8.13 -8.57
N LYS A 74 1.60 -9.45 -8.50
CA LYS A 74 1.85 -10.35 -9.62
C LYS A 74 0.96 -10.03 -10.83
N LYS A 75 -0.34 -9.84 -10.61
CA LYS A 75 -1.31 -9.48 -11.66
C LYS A 75 -1.01 -8.11 -12.27
N ALA A 76 -0.56 -7.16 -11.46
CA ALA A 76 -0.18 -5.84 -11.91
C ALA A 76 1.18 -5.80 -12.64
N GLY A 77 1.93 -6.91 -12.64
CA GLY A 77 3.30 -6.97 -13.16
C GLY A 77 4.27 -6.04 -12.43
N PHE A 78 3.96 -5.65 -11.20
CA PHE A 78 4.73 -4.66 -10.46
C PHE A 78 5.94 -5.32 -9.79
N ARG A 79 7.13 -4.76 -10.04
CA ARG A 79 8.39 -5.14 -9.40
C ARG A 79 9.03 -3.88 -8.85
N VAL A 80 9.57 -3.97 -7.64
CA VAL A 80 10.26 -2.87 -6.95
C VAL A 80 11.75 -2.97 -7.17
#